data_AF-A0A1A0N1I7-F1
#
_entry.id   AF-A0A1A0N1I7-F1
#
_cell.length_a   1.000
_cell.length_b   1.000
_cell.length_c   1.000
_cell.angle_alpha   90.00
_cell.angle_beta   90.00
_cell.angle_gamma   90.00
#
_symmetry.space_group_name_H-M   'P 1'
#
loop_
_entity.id
_entity.type
_entity.pdbx_description
1 polymer ?
#
loop_
_entity_poly.entity_id
_entity_poly.type
_entity_poly.pdbx_seq_one_letter_code
_entity_poly.pdbx_strand_id
1 'polypeptide(L)'
;METLIDYLAEARAAHRRHDWRGSYAAFVRAEGLGPIPLDDLDAYAAAAWRLGYGREAVRLAERAFDRVVRTDPAAAAMTATVLSMQWHARGHDGVSRQWADRAHGLAAGDSARGIDGYLAYVDAATALNSGDTSTLSQAAAALRQTASDTGDATLALLGRVVDGVAALLEARAAEGYRLLDDALLPVLDDRIPLDWAGDVYRVVLRSGRRADEQHRRAWTESMQRWAVITGVVVDPVV
;
A
#
# COMPACT_ATOMS: atom_id res chain seq x y z
N MET A 1 30.36 -12.08 -13.03
CA MET A 1 29.49 -12.83 -12.10
C MET A 1 29.70 -12.34 -10.67
N GLU A 2 30.94 -12.20 -10.20
CA GLU A 2 31.29 -11.61 -8.89
C GLU A 2 30.68 -10.21 -8.67
N THR A 3 30.85 -9.29 -9.63
CA THR A 3 30.28 -7.92 -9.56
C THR A 3 28.75 -7.87 -9.49
N LEU A 4 28.04 -8.84 -10.08
CA LEU A 4 26.58 -8.92 -9.97
C LEU A 4 26.18 -9.30 -8.53
N ILE A 5 26.88 -10.27 -7.94
CA ILE A 5 26.65 -10.72 -6.56
C ILE A 5 26.92 -9.57 -5.59
N ASP A 6 27.98 -8.79 -5.81
CA ASP A 6 28.33 -7.64 -4.98
C ASP A 6 27.23 -6.57 -5.00
N TYR A 7 26.72 -6.21 -6.18
CA TYR A 7 25.63 -5.23 -6.28
C TYR A 7 24.32 -5.74 -5.68
N LEU A 8 23.98 -7.02 -5.83
CA LEU A 8 22.80 -7.59 -5.15
C LEU A 8 22.97 -7.55 -3.62
N ALA A 9 24.16 -7.88 -3.12
CA ALA A 9 24.45 -7.82 -1.68
C ALA A 9 24.36 -6.39 -1.14
N GLU A 10 24.91 -5.41 -1.87
CA GLU A 10 24.79 -3.97 -1.57
C GLU A 10 23.32 -3.54 -1.54
N ALA A 11 22.55 -3.90 -2.58
CA ALA A 11 21.14 -3.54 -2.70
C ALA A 11 20.31 -4.06 -1.53
N ARG A 12 20.50 -5.32 -1.15
CA ARG A 12 19.84 -5.96 0.00
C ARG A 12 20.24 -5.30 1.33
N ALA A 13 21.53 -4.96 1.50
CA ALA A 13 22.01 -4.31 2.71
C ALA A 13 21.43 -2.90 2.87
N ALA A 14 21.35 -2.13 1.79
CA ALA A 14 20.69 -0.84 1.78
C ALA A 14 19.17 -0.96 2.03
N HIS A 15 18.51 -1.95 1.41
CA HIS A 15 17.08 -2.20 1.58
C HIS A 15 16.71 -2.46 3.05
N ARG A 16 17.47 -3.31 3.74
CA ARG A 16 17.25 -3.61 5.18
C ARG A 16 17.40 -2.41 6.10
N ARG A 17 18.10 -1.36 5.67
CA ARG A 17 18.28 -0.11 6.44
C ARG A 17 17.35 1.01 5.99
N HIS A 18 16.37 0.72 5.13
CA HIS A 18 15.49 1.69 4.49
C HIS A 18 16.24 2.78 3.70
N ASP A 19 17.47 2.50 3.27
CA ASP A 19 18.20 3.33 2.31
C ASP A 19 17.69 3.01 0.90
N TRP A 20 16.49 3.49 0.59
CA TRP A 20 15.82 3.20 -0.67
C TRP A 20 16.61 3.72 -1.87
N ARG A 21 17.28 4.86 -1.74
CA ARG A 21 18.13 5.44 -2.80
C ARG A 21 19.32 4.53 -3.09
N GLY A 22 20.05 4.11 -2.06
CA GLY A 22 21.17 3.18 -2.19
C GLY A 22 20.72 1.82 -2.73
N SER A 23 19.62 1.29 -2.21
CA SER A 23 19.05 0.01 -2.64
C SER A 23 18.66 0.02 -4.12
N TYR A 24 17.88 1.01 -4.53
CA TYR A 24 17.46 1.19 -5.92
C TYR A 24 18.67 1.36 -6.85
N ALA A 25 19.63 2.21 -6.50
CA ALA A 25 20.81 2.45 -7.33
C ALA A 25 21.67 1.18 -7.51
N ALA A 26 21.81 0.36 -6.47
CA ALA A 26 22.53 -0.91 -6.54
C ALA A 26 21.77 -1.94 -7.40
N PHE A 27 20.44 -2.02 -7.31
CA PHE A 27 19.65 -2.88 -8.20
C PHE A 27 19.72 -2.46 -9.67
N VAL A 28 19.71 -1.16 -9.98
CA VAL A 28 19.93 -0.65 -11.36
C VAL A 28 21.26 -1.17 -11.91
N ARG A 29 22.34 -1.10 -11.12
CA ARG A 29 23.67 -1.61 -11.52
C ARG A 29 23.66 -3.12 -11.71
N ALA A 30 23.01 -3.87 -10.81
CA ALA A 30 22.87 -5.32 -10.94
C ALA A 30 22.10 -5.71 -12.20
N GLU A 31 21.01 -5.02 -12.53
CA GLU A 31 20.16 -5.32 -13.69
C GLU A 31 20.93 -5.15 -15.01
N GLY A 32 21.86 -4.19 -15.06
CA GLY A 32 22.75 -4.00 -16.20
C GLY A 32 23.77 -5.13 -16.42
N LEU A 33 23.99 -6.00 -15.43
CA LEU A 33 24.95 -7.11 -15.49
C LEU A 33 24.32 -8.49 -15.67
N GLY A 34 23.03 -8.65 -15.38
CA GLY A 34 22.37 -9.94 -15.49
C GLY A 34 20.96 -10.01 -14.90
N PRO A 35 20.33 -11.19 -14.94
CA PRO A 35 18.99 -11.37 -14.42
C PRO A 35 18.95 -11.20 -12.89
N ILE A 36 17.98 -10.40 -12.44
CA ILE A 36 17.69 -10.22 -11.01
C ILE A 36 16.87 -11.41 -10.49
N PRO A 37 17.22 -12.04 -9.35
CA PRO A 37 16.40 -13.05 -8.67
C PRO A 37 15.00 -12.54 -8.30
N LEU A 38 14.05 -13.43 -8.01
CA LEU A 38 12.66 -13.04 -7.70
C LEU A 38 12.58 -12.13 -6.45
N ASP A 39 13.12 -12.57 -5.32
CA ASP A 39 13.08 -11.80 -4.07
C ASP A 39 13.74 -10.41 -4.20
N ASP A 40 14.79 -10.32 -5.03
CA ASP A 40 15.48 -9.07 -5.32
C ASP A 40 14.66 -8.16 -6.24
N LEU A 41 13.86 -8.75 -7.13
CA LEU A 41 12.98 -8.01 -8.03
C LEU A 41 11.83 -7.36 -7.25
N ASP A 42 11.27 -8.07 -6.26
CA ASP A 42 10.28 -7.53 -5.32
C ASP A 42 10.87 -6.38 -4.49
N ALA A 43 12.06 -6.58 -3.93
CA ALA A 43 12.77 -5.54 -3.18
C ALA A 43 13.11 -4.32 -4.05
N TYR A 44 13.44 -4.53 -5.32
CA TYR A 44 13.71 -3.47 -6.28
C TYR A 44 12.45 -2.68 -6.64
N ALA A 45 11.34 -3.37 -6.90
CA ALA A 45 10.03 -2.76 -7.14
C ALA A 45 9.58 -1.92 -5.94
N ALA A 46 9.74 -2.45 -4.73
CA ALA A 46 9.47 -1.73 -3.50
C ALA A 46 10.34 -0.47 -3.40
N ALA A 47 11.67 -0.58 -3.53
CA ALA A 47 12.56 0.59 -3.47
C ALA A 47 12.17 1.68 -4.49
N ALA A 48 11.84 1.30 -5.72
CA ALA A 48 11.35 2.21 -6.76
C ALA A 48 10.04 2.91 -6.34
N TRP A 49 9.09 2.16 -5.76
CA TRP A 49 7.83 2.71 -5.26
C TRP A 49 8.07 3.76 -4.16
N ARG A 50 8.94 3.45 -3.19
CA ARG A 50 9.24 4.34 -2.06
C ARG A 50 9.98 5.60 -2.48
N LEU A 51 10.58 5.63 -3.68
CA LEU A 51 11.21 6.82 -4.25
C LEU A 51 10.27 7.64 -5.17
N GLY A 52 9.01 7.21 -5.33
CA GLY A 52 8.07 7.85 -6.23
C GLY A 52 8.24 7.47 -7.70
N TYR A 53 9.08 6.48 -8.03
CA TYR A 53 9.28 5.99 -9.40
C TYR A 53 8.14 5.05 -9.84
N GLY A 54 6.89 5.49 -9.73
CA GLY A 54 5.73 4.61 -9.77
C GLY A 54 5.55 3.81 -11.08
N ARG A 55 5.91 4.36 -12.24
CA ARG A 55 5.86 3.60 -13.51
C ARG A 55 6.84 2.44 -13.51
N GLU A 56 8.02 2.64 -12.95
CA GLU A 56 9.06 1.63 -12.87
C GLU A 56 8.76 0.59 -11.80
N ALA A 57 8.31 1.04 -10.62
CA ALA A 57 7.89 0.16 -9.54
C ALA A 57 6.85 -0.86 -10.01
N VAL A 58 5.80 -0.40 -10.68
CA VAL A 58 4.76 -1.27 -11.21
C VAL A 58 5.30 -2.23 -12.27
N ARG A 59 6.11 -1.74 -13.23
CA ARG A 59 6.77 -2.60 -14.23
C ARG A 59 7.61 -3.72 -13.60
N LEU A 60 8.33 -3.41 -12.52
CA LEU A 60 9.15 -4.38 -11.79
C LEU A 60 8.28 -5.39 -11.03
N ALA A 61 7.22 -4.92 -10.35
CA ALA A 61 6.27 -5.76 -9.64
C ALA A 61 5.49 -6.69 -10.58
N GLU A 62 5.12 -6.23 -11.79
CA GLU A 62 4.50 -7.07 -12.82
C GLU A 62 5.43 -8.19 -13.29
N ARG A 63 6.72 -7.89 -13.46
CA ARG A 63 7.74 -8.92 -13.78
C ARG A 63 7.93 -9.92 -12.65
N ALA A 64 7.80 -9.49 -11.39
CA ALA A 64 7.87 -10.37 -10.24
C ALA A 64 6.62 -11.26 -10.15
N PHE A 65 5.43 -10.67 -10.34
CA PHE A 65 4.15 -11.37 -10.45
C PHE A 65 4.22 -12.51 -11.48
N ASP A 66 4.70 -12.21 -12.69
CA ASP A 66 4.84 -13.20 -13.77
C ASP A 66 5.71 -14.39 -13.37
N ARG A 67 6.62 -14.24 -12.40
CA ARG A 67 7.47 -15.32 -11.92
C ARG A 67 6.85 -16.08 -10.77
N VAL A 68 6.36 -15.37 -9.75
CA VAL A 68 5.82 -15.97 -8.52
C VAL A 68 4.53 -16.75 -8.78
N VAL A 69 3.70 -16.34 -9.75
CA VAL A 69 2.45 -17.04 -10.09
C VAL A 69 2.64 -18.51 -10.49
N ARG A 70 3.84 -18.87 -10.98
CA ARG A 70 4.16 -20.26 -11.36
C ARG A 70 4.60 -21.14 -10.20
N THR A 71 4.96 -20.54 -9.07
CA THR A 71 5.61 -21.25 -7.94
C THR A 71 4.82 -21.13 -6.65
N ASP A 72 4.17 -19.99 -6.43
CA ASP A 72 3.42 -19.68 -5.22
C ASP A 72 2.19 -18.80 -5.56
N PRO A 73 1.02 -19.41 -5.86
CA PRO A 73 -0.20 -18.67 -6.17
C PRO A 73 -0.69 -17.75 -5.04
N ALA A 74 -0.43 -18.10 -3.77
CA ALA A 74 -0.86 -17.27 -2.65
C ALA A 74 -0.02 -15.99 -2.56
N ALA A 75 1.31 -16.10 -2.72
CA ALA A 75 2.17 -14.92 -2.82
C ALA A 75 1.86 -14.08 -4.07
N ALA A 76 1.51 -14.73 -5.18
CA ALA A 76 1.07 -14.06 -6.40
C ALA A 76 -0.25 -13.29 -6.19
N ALA A 77 -1.20 -13.84 -5.44
CA ALA A 77 -2.44 -13.16 -5.08
C ALA A 77 -2.16 -11.88 -4.29
N MET A 78 -1.28 -11.93 -3.28
CA MET A 78 -0.90 -10.74 -2.52
C MET A 78 -0.18 -9.69 -3.40
N THR A 79 0.70 -10.13 -4.28
CA THR A 79 1.39 -9.24 -5.24
C THR A 79 0.37 -8.54 -6.15
N ALA A 80 -0.61 -9.28 -6.67
CA ALA A 80 -1.71 -8.72 -7.47
C ALA A 80 -2.57 -7.72 -6.67
N THR A 81 -2.83 -8.00 -5.39
CA THR A 81 -3.54 -7.08 -4.49
C THR A 81 -2.78 -5.77 -4.28
N VAL A 82 -1.47 -5.83 -4.04
CA VAL A 82 -0.63 -4.62 -3.93
C VAL A 82 -0.61 -3.86 -5.25
N LEU A 83 -0.47 -4.54 -6.39
CA LEU A 83 -0.57 -3.92 -7.72
C LEU A 83 -1.92 -3.23 -7.94
N SER A 84 -3.01 -3.86 -7.51
CA SER A 84 -4.35 -3.26 -7.56
C SER A 84 -4.40 -1.94 -6.79
N MET A 85 -3.90 -1.92 -5.55
CA MET A 85 -3.80 -0.70 -4.73
C MET A 85 -2.92 0.36 -5.39
N GLN A 86 -1.74 -0.01 -5.91
CA GLN A 86 -0.79 0.92 -6.50
C GLN A 86 -1.35 1.58 -7.78
N TRP A 87 -2.06 0.81 -8.62
CA TRP A 87 -2.76 1.35 -9.79
C TRP A 87 -3.92 2.29 -9.40
N HIS A 88 -4.69 1.93 -8.37
CA HIS A 88 -5.75 2.80 -7.82
C HIS A 88 -5.18 4.10 -7.26
N ALA A 89 -4.10 4.06 -6.49
CA ALA A 89 -3.46 5.24 -5.92
C ALA A 89 -3.06 6.27 -7.00
N ARG A 90 -2.72 5.76 -8.18
CA ARG A 90 -2.36 6.53 -9.40
C ARG A 90 -3.57 6.93 -10.27
N GLY A 91 -4.80 6.60 -9.88
CA GLY A 91 -6.03 6.97 -10.58
C GLY A 91 -6.39 6.07 -11.76
N HIS A 92 -5.79 4.88 -11.87
CA HIS A 92 -6.07 3.92 -12.95
C HIS A 92 -7.02 2.82 -12.48
N ASP A 93 -8.23 3.17 -12.05
CA ASP A 93 -9.19 2.25 -11.42
C ASP A 93 -9.57 1.07 -12.33
N GLY A 94 -9.59 1.25 -13.66
CA GLY A 94 -9.83 0.17 -14.59
C GLY A 94 -8.73 -0.90 -14.59
N VAL A 95 -7.47 -0.50 -14.42
CA VAL A 95 -6.32 -1.42 -14.31
C VAL A 95 -6.25 -2.03 -12.92
N SER A 96 -6.55 -1.23 -11.89
CA SER A 96 -6.69 -1.70 -10.51
C SER A 96 -7.68 -2.87 -10.42
N ARG A 97 -8.89 -2.73 -10.96
CA ARG A 97 -9.89 -3.82 -10.98
C ARG A 97 -9.38 -5.08 -11.65
N GLN A 98 -8.68 -4.97 -12.78
CA GLN A 98 -8.13 -6.15 -13.45
C GLN A 98 -7.06 -6.88 -12.61
N TRP A 99 -6.35 -6.17 -11.74
CA TRP A 99 -5.42 -6.78 -10.78
C TRP A 99 -6.15 -7.39 -9.59
N ALA A 100 -7.22 -6.76 -9.10
CA ALA A 100 -8.11 -7.33 -8.09
C ALA A 100 -8.74 -8.65 -8.55
N ASP A 101 -9.22 -8.72 -9.80
CA ASP A 101 -9.78 -9.94 -10.39
C ASP A 101 -8.74 -11.08 -10.45
N ARG A 102 -7.48 -10.73 -10.80
CA ARG A 102 -6.36 -11.69 -10.79
C ARG A 102 -6.04 -12.18 -9.37
N ALA A 103 -6.05 -11.29 -8.39
CA ALA A 103 -5.81 -11.64 -7.00
C ALA A 103 -6.88 -12.62 -6.49
N HIS A 104 -8.17 -12.33 -6.71
CA HIS A 104 -9.28 -13.23 -6.36
C HIS A 104 -9.15 -14.60 -7.05
N GLY A 105 -8.81 -14.64 -8.33
CA GLY A 105 -8.68 -15.90 -9.07
C GLY A 105 -7.52 -16.79 -8.59
N LEU A 106 -6.52 -16.22 -7.90
CA LEU A 106 -5.36 -16.93 -7.38
C LEU A 106 -5.49 -17.31 -5.91
N ALA A 107 -6.31 -16.59 -5.15
CA ALA A 107 -6.40 -16.77 -3.71
C ALA A 107 -7.14 -18.08 -3.36
N ALA A 108 -6.60 -18.84 -2.40
CA ALA A 108 -7.16 -20.12 -2.00
C ALA A 108 -6.97 -20.40 -0.49
N GLY A 109 -7.87 -21.19 0.09
CA GLY A 109 -7.81 -21.57 1.50
C GLY A 109 -7.79 -20.36 2.44
N ASP A 110 -6.93 -20.40 3.46
CA ASP A 110 -6.83 -19.31 4.45
C ASP A 110 -6.24 -18.01 3.86
N SER A 111 -5.40 -18.12 2.82
CA SER A 111 -4.87 -16.94 2.12
C SER A 111 -5.97 -16.14 1.41
N ALA A 112 -7.03 -16.81 0.95
CA ALA A 112 -8.17 -16.15 0.32
C ALA A 112 -8.82 -15.13 1.25
N ARG A 113 -9.02 -15.49 2.51
CA ARG A 113 -9.68 -14.60 3.49
C ARG A 113 -8.91 -13.32 3.70
N GLY A 114 -7.59 -13.41 3.90
CA GLY A 114 -6.75 -12.22 4.07
C GLY A 114 -6.78 -11.33 2.81
N ILE A 115 -6.66 -11.93 1.64
CA ILE A 115 -6.71 -11.24 0.34
C ILE A 115 -8.04 -10.52 0.15
N ASP A 116 -9.17 -11.15 0.46
CA ASP A 116 -10.50 -10.56 0.34
C ASP A 116 -10.62 -9.29 1.20
N GLY A 117 -10.00 -9.26 2.39
CA GLY A 117 -9.96 -8.05 3.23
C GLY A 117 -9.21 -6.90 2.59
N TYR A 118 -8.02 -7.17 2.03
CA TYR A 118 -7.24 -6.13 1.36
C TYR A 118 -7.93 -5.64 0.07
N LEU A 119 -8.59 -6.52 -0.67
CA LEU A 119 -9.38 -6.15 -1.85
C LEU A 119 -10.62 -5.34 -1.47
N ALA A 120 -11.31 -5.70 -0.38
CA ALA A 120 -12.39 -4.90 0.18
C ALA A 120 -11.92 -3.49 0.59
N TYR A 121 -10.70 -3.34 1.10
CA TYR A 121 -10.12 -2.01 1.31
C TYR A 121 -9.93 -1.22 0.01
N VAL A 122 -9.41 -1.85 -1.07
CA VAL A 122 -9.24 -1.17 -2.36
C VAL A 122 -10.59 -0.74 -2.94
N ASP A 123 -11.63 -1.56 -2.81
CA ASP A 123 -12.99 -1.21 -3.21
C ASP A 123 -13.54 -0.05 -2.39
N ALA A 124 -13.35 -0.06 -1.06
CA ALA A 124 -13.74 1.04 -0.19
C ALA A 124 -13.00 2.35 -0.55
N ALA A 125 -11.68 2.30 -0.78
CA ALA A 125 -10.89 3.46 -1.18
C ALA A 125 -11.33 4.02 -2.55
N THR A 126 -11.72 3.15 -3.48
CA THR A 126 -12.31 3.53 -4.77
C THR A 126 -13.66 4.21 -4.58
N ALA A 127 -14.53 3.62 -3.76
CA ALA A 127 -15.86 4.15 -3.46
C ALA A 127 -15.81 5.51 -2.74
N LEU A 128 -14.83 5.71 -1.84
CA LEU A 128 -14.58 7.01 -1.19
C LEU A 128 -14.24 8.11 -2.21
N ASN A 129 -13.49 7.77 -3.27
CA ASN A 129 -13.14 8.75 -4.32
C ASN A 129 -14.30 9.03 -5.27
N SER A 130 -15.13 8.04 -5.60
CA SER A 130 -16.28 8.19 -6.50
C SER A 130 -17.55 8.70 -5.82
N GLY A 131 -17.61 8.64 -4.48
CA GLY A 131 -18.83 8.94 -3.71
C GLY A 131 -19.88 7.83 -3.77
N ASP A 132 -19.49 6.60 -4.14
CA ASP A 132 -20.39 5.45 -4.18
C ASP A 132 -20.65 4.90 -2.77
N THR A 133 -21.70 5.39 -2.12
CA THR A 133 -22.05 5.00 -0.75
C THR A 133 -22.46 3.55 -0.61
N SER A 134 -23.03 2.93 -1.65
CA SER A 134 -23.47 1.53 -1.60
C SER A 134 -22.27 0.60 -1.60
N THR A 135 -21.33 0.80 -2.53
CA THR A 135 -20.08 0.04 -2.56
C THR A 135 -19.26 0.27 -1.30
N LEU A 136 -19.18 1.52 -0.83
CA LEU A 136 -18.47 1.85 0.40
C LEU A 136 -19.00 1.06 1.60
N SER A 137 -20.32 1.02 1.79
CA SER A 137 -20.93 0.32 2.92
C SER A 137 -20.67 -1.19 2.87
N GLN A 138 -20.75 -1.80 1.70
CA GLN A 138 -20.51 -3.24 1.51
C GLN A 138 -19.04 -3.59 1.75
N ALA A 139 -18.14 -2.82 1.13
CA ALA A 139 -16.70 -3.01 1.25
C ALA A 139 -16.19 -2.78 2.68
N ALA A 140 -16.68 -1.74 3.37
CA ALA A 140 -16.33 -1.48 4.77
C ALA A 140 -16.80 -2.61 5.70
N ALA A 141 -17.99 -3.17 5.45
CA ALA A 141 -18.50 -4.31 6.23
C ALA A 141 -17.64 -5.57 6.02
N ALA A 142 -17.30 -5.89 4.77
CA ALA A 142 -16.42 -7.01 4.44
C ALA A 142 -15.02 -6.84 5.08
N LEU A 143 -14.43 -5.65 4.97
CA LEU A 143 -13.13 -5.33 5.57
C LEU A 143 -13.13 -5.52 7.10
N ARG A 144 -14.16 -5.03 7.80
CA ARG A 144 -14.29 -5.22 9.25
C ARG A 144 -14.44 -6.69 9.63
N GLN A 145 -15.26 -7.43 8.88
CA GLN A 145 -15.47 -8.85 9.13
C GLN A 145 -14.15 -9.62 8.98
N THR A 146 -13.43 -9.39 7.87
CA THR A 146 -12.14 -10.04 7.64
C THR A 146 -11.09 -9.65 8.68
N ALA A 147 -11.01 -8.37 9.07
CA ALA A 147 -10.10 -7.93 10.12
C ALA A 147 -10.37 -8.66 11.45
N SER A 148 -11.65 -8.85 11.82
CA SER A 148 -12.05 -9.61 13.00
C SER A 148 -11.68 -11.09 12.90
N ASP A 149 -11.94 -11.72 11.76
CA ASP A 149 -11.74 -13.16 11.57
C ASP A 149 -10.26 -13.55 11.48
N THR A 150 -9.42 -12.66 10.94
CA THR A 150 -7.99 -12.90 10.76
C THR A 150 -7.13 -12.37 11.90
N GLY A 151 -7.60 -11.36 12.64
CA GLY A 151 -6.79 -10.62 13.60
C GLY A 151 -5.65 -9.81 12.96
N ASP A 152 -5.70 -9.57 11.64
CA ASP A 152 -4.68 -8.79 10.93
C ASP A 152 -4.75 -7.31 11.35
N ALA A 153 -3.69 -6.83 11.99
CA ALA A 153 -3.58 -5.45 12.46
C ALA A 153 -3.62 -4.42 11.32
N THR A 154 -3.14 -4.78 10.13
CA THR A 154 -3.19 -3.92 8.96
C THR A 154 -4.63 -3.77 8.48
N LEU A 155 -5.37 -4.87 8.34
CA LEU A 155 -6.79 -4.80 7.97
C LEU A 155 -7.63 -4.02 8.99
N ALA A 156 -7.34 -4.19 10.29
CA ALA A 156 -8.00 -3.43 11.34
C ALA A 156 -7.73 -1.92 11.23
N LEU A 157 -6.49 -1.52 10.92
CA LEU A 157 -6.13 -0.13 10.66
C LEU A 157 -6.85 0.41 9.42
N LEU A 158 -6.81 -0.34 8.31
CA LEU A 158 -7.46 0.04 7.05
C LEU A 158 -8.96 0.25 7.24
N GLY A 159 -9.63 -0.64 7.99
CA GLY A 159 -11.04 -0.51 8.34
C GLY A 159 -11.33 0.76 9.15
N ARG A 160 -10.50 1.05 10.16
CA ARG A 160 -10.63 2.28 10.95
C ARG A 160 -10.51 3.55 10.10
N VAL A 161 -9.56 3.56 9.16
CA VAL A 161 -9.35 4.70 8.25
C VAL A 161 -10.54 4.88 7.31
N VAL A 162 -11.05 3.80 6.72
CA VAL A 162 -12.27 3.83 5.88
C VAL A 162 -13.46 4.39 6.67
N ASP A 163 -13.69 3.89 7.89
CA ASP A 163 -14.79 4.35 8.74
C ASP A 163 -14.64 5.82 9.17
N GLY A 164 -13.41 6.25 9.47
CA GLY A 164 -13.10 7.63 9.82
C GLY A 164 -13.36 8.59 8.66
N VAL A 165 -12.91 8.24 7.46
CA VAL A 165 -13.17 9.06 6.26
C VAL A 165 -14.65 9.06 5.90
N ALA A 166 -15.33 7.91 5.95
CA ALA A 166 -16.77 7.83 5.72
C ALA A 166 -17.56 8.72 6.70
N ALA A 167 -17.17 8.75 7.98
CA ALA A 167 -17.78 9.63 8.97
C ALA A 167 -17.61 11.12 8.63
N LEU A 168 -16.44 11.55 8.15
CA LEU A 168 -16.25 12.93 7.68
C LEU A 168 -17.10 13.25 6.45
N LEU A 169 -17.24 12.31 5.52
CA LEU A 169 -18.11 12.43 4.34
C LEU A 169 -19.58 12.64 4.71
N GLU A 170 -20.03 12.00 5.79
CA GLU A 170 -21.40 12.07 6.32
C GLU A 170 -21.62 13.19 7.35
N ALA A 171 -20.66 14.13 7.46
CA ALA A 171 -20.69 15.24 8.42
C ALA A 171 -20.72 14.81 9.91
N ARG A 172 -20.29 13.57 10.22
CA ARG A 172 -20.07 13.06 11.59
C ARG A 172 -18.65 13.38 12.06
N ALA A 173 -18.31 14.67 12.10
CA ALA A 173 -16.93 15.15 12.28
C ALA A 173 -16.22 14.60 13.53
N ALA A 174 -16.88 14.65 14.70
CA ALA A 174 -16.27 14.21 15.96
C ALA A 174 -15.87 12.72 15.94
N GLU A 175 -16.67 11.88 15.29
CA GLU A 175 -16.37 10.46 15.14
C GLU A 175 -15.24 10.23 14.14
N GLY A 176 -15.29 10.92 12.99
CA GLY A 176 -14.26 10.86 11.97
C GLY A 176 -12.88 11.27 12.52
N TYR A 177 -12.82 12.39 13.24
CA TYR A 177 -11.58 12.84 13.88
C TYR A 177 -11.04 11.85 14.89
N ARG A 178 -11.88 11.34 15.79
CA ARG A 178 -11.46 10.34 16.77
C ARG A 178 -10.85 9.11 16.09
N LEU A 179 -11.53 8.55 15.07
CA LEU A 179 -11.04 7.36 14.36
C LEU A 179 -9.73 7.61 13.62
N LEU A 180 -9.58 8.77 12.98
CA LEU A 180 -8.38 9.10 12.20
C LEU A 180 -7.20 9.50 13.08
N ASP A 181 -7.44 10.21 14.18
CA ASP A 181 -6.40 10.55 15.16
C ASP A 181 -5.87 9.31 15.87
N ASP A 182 -6.77 8.42 16.31
CA ASP A 182 -6.41 7.11 16.89
C ASP A 182 -5.59 6.26 15.91
N ALA A 183 -5.79 6.44 14.60
CA ALA A 183 -5.06 5.71 13.57
C ALA A 183 -3.70 6.35 13.25
N LEU A 184 -3.63 7.67 13.14
CA LEU A 184 -2.49 8.36 12.52
C LEU A 184 -1.53 9.00 13.52
N LEU A 185 -1.93 9.27 14.76
CA LEU A 185 -1.14 10.08 15.68
C LEU A 185 -0.42 9.24 16.74
N PRO A 186 0.84 9.59 17.08
CA PRO A 186 1.65 10.68 16.51
C PRO A 186 2.27 10.32 15.14
N VAL A 187 2.36 9.02 14.85
CA VAL A 187 2.84 8.39 13.61
C VAL A 187 2.27 6.96 13.53
N LEU A 188 2.11 6.40 12.33
CA LEU A 188 1.74 5.00 12.15
C LEU A 188 2.75 4.04 12.78
N ASP A 189 2.24 2.92 13.31
CA ASP A 189 3.01 1.82 13.87
C ASP A 189 3.94 1.20 12.81
N ASP A 190 5.19 0.91 13.18
CA ASP A 190 6.23 0.42 12.27
C ASP A 190 6.00 -1.02 11.79
N ARG A 191 5.08 -1.76 12.42
CA ARG A 191 4.65 -3.09 12.00
C ARG A 191 3.72 -3.05 10.78
N ILE A 192 3.16 -1.88 10.45
CA ILE A 192 2.29 -1.74 9.28
C ILE A 192 3.15 -1.76 8.01
N PRO A 193 2.87 -2.66 7.04
CA PRO A 193 3.62 -2.71 5.81
C PRO A 193 3.58 -1.36 5.07
N LEU A 194 4.74 -0.91 4.58
CA LEU A 194 4.91 0.44 4.03
C LEU A 194 4.00 0.74 2.84
N ASP A 195 3.63 -0.26 2.04
CA ASP A 195 2.67 -0.11 0.94
C ASP A 195 1.33 0.42 1.44
N TRP A 196 0.80 -0.19 2.51
CA TRP A 196 -0.49 0.16 3.09
C TRP A 196 -0.43 1.42 3.93
N ALA A 197 0.66 1.64 4.67
CA ALA A 197 0.86 2.85 5.46
C ALA A 197 0.87 4.12 4.59
N GLY A 198 1.55 4.08 3.44
CA GLY A 198 1.53 5.20 2.49
C GLY A 198 0.13 5.47 1.93
N ASP A 199 -0.62 4.40 1.66
CA ASP A 199 -1.98 4.51 1.12
C ASP A 199 -2.98 5.08 2.14
N VAL A 200 -2.84 4.71 3.42
CA VAL A 200 -3.61 5.28 4.53
C VAL A 200 -3.47 6.81 4.57
N TYR A 201 -2.24 7.33 4.57
CA TYR A 201 -2.03 8.78 4.54
C TYR A 201 -2.62 9.43 3.29
N ARG A 202 -2.47 8.80 2.11
CA ARG A 202 -3.05 9.29 0.85
C ARG A 202 -4.57 9.43 0.95
N VAL A 203 -5.27 8.40 1.42
CA VAL A 203 -6.73 8.38 1.54
C VAL A 203 -7.22 9.48 2.50
N VAL A 204 -6.61 9.59 3.68
CA VAL A 204 -7.00 10.59 4.68
C VAL A 204 -6.74 12.00 4.17
N LEU A 205 -5.54 12.30 3.66
CA LEU A 205 -5.19 13.65 3.21
C LEU A 205 -6.02 14.10 2.00
N ARG A 206 -6.36 13.19 1.07
CA ARG A 206 -7.27 13.51 -0.05
C ARG A 206 -8.68 13.88 0.41
N SER A 207 -9.16 13.26 1.50
CA SER A 207 -10.46 13.60 2.10
C SER A 207 -10.43 14.87 2.97
N GLY A 208 -9.23 15.41 3.24
CA GLY A 208 -9.00 16.51 4.17
C GLY A 208 -9.70 17.83 3.85
N ARG A 209 -10.27 18.00 2.64
CA ARG A 209 -11.17 19.13 2.33
C ARG A 209 -12.41 19.20 3.22
N ARG A 210 -12.80 18.10 3.87
CA ARG A 210 -13.91 18.05 4.84
C ARG A 210 -13.46 18.19 6.30
N ALA A 211 -12.16 18.18 6.56
CA ALA A 211 -11.60 18.35 7.89
C ALA A 211 -11.29 19.83 8.14
N ASP A 212 -11.26 20.21 9.41
CA ASP A 212 -10.74 21.51 9.81
C ASP A 212 -9.22 21.59 9.61
N GLU A 213 -8.73 22.83 9.65
CA GLU A 213 -7.33 23.14 9.41
C GLU A 213 -6.39 22.51 10.45
N GLN A 214 -6.86 22.33 11.70
CA GLN A 214 -6.04 21.78 12.77
C GLN A 214 -5.76 20.29 12.52
N HIS A 215 -6.80 19.49 12.25
CA HIS A 215 -6.64 18.06 11.98
C HIS A 215 -5.88 17.82 10.68
N ARG A 216 -6.16 18.61 9.64
CA ARG A 216 -5.42 18.54 8.36
C ARG A 216 -3.92 18.75 8.56
N ARG A 217 -3.52 19.73 9.40
CA ARG A 217 -2.11 19.96 9.76
C ARG A 217 -1.55 18.78 10.55
N ALA A 218 -2.24 18.31 11.59
CA ALA A 218 -1.76 17.21 12.43
C ALA A 218 -1.50 15.93 11.63
N TRP A 219 -2.40 15.55 10.72
CA TRP A 219 -2.21 14.37 9.86
C TRP A 219 -1.09 14.57 8.85
N THR A 220 -0.93 15.78 8.30
CA THR A 220 0.18 16.10 7.38
C THR A 220 1.52 16.01 8.10
N GLU A 221 1.63 16.55 9.32
CA GLU A 221 2.84 16.45 10.13
C GLU A 221 3.15 15.01 10.53
N SER A 222 2.12 14.21 10.86
CA SER A 222 2.29 12.78 11.11
C SER A 222 2.86 12.07 9.88
N MET A 223 2.32 12.32 8.69
CA MET A 223 2.80 11.79 7.42
C MET A 223 4.26 12.20 7.15
N GLN A 224 4.61 13.46 7.39
CA GLN A 224 5.98 13.95 7.22
C GLN A 224 6.96 13.26 8.19
N ARG A 225 6.58 13.07 9.46
CA ARG A 225 7.38 12.31 10.42
C ARG A 225 7.56 10.85 9.99
N TRP A 226 6.49 10.20 9.55
CA TRP A 226 6.53 8.85 9.01
C TRP A 226 7.49 8.75 7.82
N ALA A 227 7.41 9.69 6.87
CA ALA A 227 8.28 9.74 5.70
C ALA A 227 9.77 9.88 6.09
N VAL A 228 10.09 10.70 7.10
CA VAL A 228 11.46 10.84 7.63
C VAL A 228 11.95 9.55 8.26
N ILE A 229 11.14 8.91 9.11
CA ILE A 229 11.50 7.67 9.82
C ILE A 229 11.71 6.51 8.85
N THR A 230 10.86 6.42 7.83
CA THR A 230 10.84 5.29 6.89
C THR A 230 11.66 5.55 5.63
N GLY A 231 12.14 6.77 5.39
CA GLY A 231 12.85 7.17 4.18
C GLY A 231 11.96 7.28 2.93
N VAL A 232 10.65 7.05 3.05
CA VAL A 232 9.70 7.09 1.93
C VAL A 232 9.57 8.51 1.39
N VAL A 233 9.63 8.64 0.06
CA VAL A 233 9.30 9.86 -0.65
C VAL A 233 7.78 9.93 -0.78
N VAL A 234 7.21 10.94 -0.14
CA VAL A 234 5.80 11.30 -0.25
C VAL A 234 5.67 12.37 -1.32
N ASP A 235 4.80 12.15 -2.30
CA ASP A 235 4.46 13.22 -3.24
C ASP A 235 3.86 14.39 -2.43
N PRO A 236 4.21 15.65 -2.77
CA PRO A 236 3.57 16.81 -2.17
C PRO A 236 2.11 16.87 -2.64
N VAL A 237 1.24 16.12 -1.98
CA VAL A 237 -0.20 16.29 -2.08
C VAL A 237 -0.57 17.38 -1.07
N VAL A 238 -0.57 18.62 -1.57
CA VAL A 238 -1.22 19.78 -0.94
C VAL A 238 -2.35 20.22 -1.83
#